data_AF-A0A177ZXM9-F1
#
_entry.id   AF-A0A177ZXM9-F1
#
_cell.length_a   1.000
_cell.length_b   1.000
_cell.length_c   1.000
_cell.angle_alpha   90.00
_cell.angle_beta   90.00
_cell.angle_gamma   90.00
#
_symmetry.space_group_name_H-M   'P 1'
#
loop_
_entity.id
_entity.type
_entity.pdbx_description
1 polymer ?
#
loop_
_entity_poly.entity_id
_entity_poly.type
_entity_poly.pdbx_seq_one_letter_code
_entity_poly.pdbx_strand_id
1 'polypeptide(L)'
;MSKLLFDERPLVILPSLAIHLGLNESIIIQQLHYWVNSNGKTKEGHKWVYNTYEDWQKQFPFWSISTIRRTITKLENADYIIVSNFNKLAIDKTKWYRINYDMLKGLNSPSVQNEQSMCSKRTVGLSKMNKPLPESSTESSLIPYVEIVSYLNHAADKNYKDSTKSTRKHIRARWNDGFTLEDFKKVIDTKVAEWKNNLDMDKFLRPDTLFGTKFESYLNQNMSSKETQTPSGPAPFSYDINAGEDWE
;
A
#
# COMPACT_ATOMS: atom_id res chain seq x y z
N MET A 1 -27.98 -31.31 21.07
CA MET A 1 -26.89 -30.37 21.39
C MET A 1 -26.35 -29.82 20.09
N SER A 2 -26.08 -28.52 20.00
CA SER A 2 -25.60 -27.90 18.76
C SER A 2 -24.24 -28.47 18.36
N LYS A 3 -24.10 -28.91 17.10
CA LYS A 3 -22.83 -29.36 16.47
C LYS A 3 -21.70 -28.30 16.48
N LEU A 4 -22.00 -27.10 16.97
CA LEU A 4 -21.14 -25.92 16.90
C LEU A 4 -20.14 -25.82 18.05
N LEU A 5 -20.21 -26.69 19.06
CA LEU A 5 -19.37 -26.54 20.24
C LEU A 5 -18.12 -27.43 20.23
N PHE A 6 -18.13 -28.65 19.67
CA PHE A 6 -16.96 -29.55 19.76
C PHE A 6 -16.79 -30.59 18.63
N ASP A 7 -17.56 -30.54 17.54
CA ASP A 7 -17.49 -31.57 16.49
C ASP A 7 -16.48 -31.23 15.36
N GLU A 8 -15.92 -30.01 15.36
CA GLU A 8 -14.94 -29.54 14.38
C GLU A 8 -13.59 -29.26 15.04
N ARG A 9 -12.49 -29.51 14.31
CA ARG A 9 -11.13 -29.24 14.82
C ARG A 9 -10.94 -27.72 14.96
N PRO A 10 -10.58 -27.21 16.15
CA PRO A 10 -10.42 -25.78 16.33
C PRO A 10 -9.19 -25.27 15.56
N LEU A 11 -9.31 -24.08 15.00
CA LEU A 11 -8.17 -23.35 14.44
C LEU A 11 -7.30 -22.84 15.57
N VAL A 12 -6.07 -23.35 15.66
CA VAL A 12 -5.08 -22.91 16.65
C VAL A 12 -4.45 -21.61 16.16
N ILE A 13 -4.54 -20.56 16.98
CA ILE A 13 -3.94 -19.25 16.71
C ILE A 13 -3.04 -18.93 17.88
N LEU A 14 -1.77 -18.61 17.60
CA LEU A 14 -0.85 -18.13 18.62
C LEU A 14 -1.10 -16.63 18.85
N PRO A 15 -1.56 -16.20 20.05
CA PRO A 15 -1.84 -14.80 20.31
C PRO A 15 -0.61 -13.91 20.14
N SER A 16 0.57 -14.41 20.50
CA SER A 16 1.85 -13.72 20.27
C SER A 16 2.04 -13.40 18.79
N LEU A 17 1.84 -14.37 17.90
CA LEU A 17 1.95 -14.14 16.45
C LEU A 17 0.90 -13.15 15.94
N ALA A 18 -0.33 -13.24 16.45
CA ALA A 18 -1.42 -12.34 16.09
C ALA A 18 -1.16 -10.88 16.52
N ILE A 19 -0.53 -10.67 17.66
CA ILE A 19 -0.14 -9.33 18.15
C ILE A 19 0.88 -8.68 17.19
N HIS A 20 1.85 -9.46 16.72
CA HIS A 20 2.92 -8.92 15.86
C HIS A 20 2.47 -8.72 14.40
N LEU A 21 1.71 -9.67 13.84
CA LEU A 21 1.40 -9.70 12.40
C LEU A 21 -0.02 -9.24 12.07
N GLY A 22 -0.94 -9.36 13.02
CA GLY A 22 -2.37 -9.28 12.83
C GLY A 22 -3.04 -10.65 12.84
N LEU A 23 -4.33 -10.66 13.21
CA LEU A 23 -5.12 -11.89 13.37
C LEU A 23 -5.17 -12.70 12.07
N ASN A 24 -5.54 -12.09 10.95
CA ASN A 24 -5.74 -12.81 9.69
C ASN A 24 -4.42 -13.37 9.14
N GLU A 25 -3.36 -12.57 9.27
CA GLU A 25 -2.00 -12.89 8.85
C GLU A 25 -1.45 -14.07 9.65
N SER A 26 -1.63 -14.03 10.97
CA SER A 26 -1.19 -15.10 11.87
C SER A 26 -1.89 -16.43 11.57
N ILE A 27 -3.19 -16.41 11.24
CA ILE A 27 -3.95 -17.60 10.86
C ILE A 27 -3.37 -18.24 9.58
N ILE A 28 -3.11 -17.44 8.53
CA ILE A 28 -2.53 -17.98 7.28
C ILE A 28 -1.12 -18.52 7.51
N ILE A 29 -0.26 -17.79 8.23
CA ILE A 29 1.09 -18.26 8.53
C ILE A 29 1.06 -19.56 9.33
N GLN A 30 0.22 -19.62 10.36
CA GLN A 30 0.13 -20.80 11.22
C GLN A 30 -0.34 -22.02 10.43
N GLN A 31 -1.34 -21.84 9.56
CA GLN A 31 -1.84 -22.90 8.70
C GLN A 31 -0.79 -23.31 7.65
N LEU A 32 -0.11 -22.35 7.05
CA LEU A 32 0.98 -22.63 6.11
C LEU A 32 2.12 -23.40 6.78
N HIS A 33 2.46 -23.05 8.02
CA HIS A 33 3.51 -23.73 8.80
C HIS A 33 3.17 -25.21 9.02
N TYR A 34 1.92 -25.48 9.39
CA TYR A 34 1.40 -26.85 9.52
C TYR A 34 1.57 -27.65 8.21
N TRP A 35 1.21 -27.06 7.07
CA TRP A 35 1.33 -27.73 5.78
C TRP A 35 2.77 -27.94 5.34
N VAL A 36 3.65 -26.96 5.55
CA VAL A 36 5.08 -27.06 5.23
C VAL A 36 5.72 -28.19 6.05
N ASN A 37 5.34 -28.30 7.33
CA ASN A 37 5.85 -29.35 8.20
C ASN A 37 5.32 -30.74 7.84
N SER A 38 4.02 -30.84 7.52
CA SER A 38 3.36 -32.14 7.27
C SER A 38 3.60 -32.66 5.85
N ASN A 39 3.36 -31.83 4.82
CA ASN A 39 3.25 -32.24 3.42
C ASN A 39 4.10 -31.38 2.47
N GLY A 40 5.04 -30.58 2.98
CA GLY A 40 5.87 -29.70 2.17
C GLY A 40 6.65 -30.46 1.09
N LYS A 41 6.59 -29.98 -0.16
CA LYS A 41 7.36 -30.51 -1.28
C LYS A 41 8.72 -29.81 -1.34
N THR A 42 9.80 -30.59 -1.39
CA THR A 42 11.14 -30.03 -1.54
C THR A 42 11.38 -29.62 -2.98
N LYS A 43 11.65 -28.33 -3.21
CA LYS A 43 12.05 -27.78 -4.50
C LYS A 43 13.08 -26.68 -4.28
N GLU A 44 14.18 -26.73 -5.05
CA GLU A 44 15.31 -25.78 -4.93
C GLU A 44 15.90 -25.73 -3.52
N GLY A 45 15.95 -26.86 -2.80
CA GLY A 45 16.48 -26.92 -1.44
C GLY A 45 15.53 -26.40 -0.35
N HIS A 46 14.32 -25.94 -0.70
CA HIS A 46 13.33 -25.44 0.25
C HIS A 46 12.05 -26.28 0.25
N LYS A 47 11.35 -26.33 1.38
CA LYS A 47 10.02 -26.94 1.48
C LYS A 47 8.95 -25.92 1.09
N TRP A 48 8.09 -26.31 0.15
CA TRP A 48 7.02 -25.49 -0.38
C TRP A 48 5.67 -26.17 -0.22
N VAL A 49 4.62 -25.37 -0.12
CA VAL A 49 3.23 -25.83 -0.18
C VAL A 49 2.58 -25.15 -1.36
N TYR A 50 1.93 -25.93 -2.21
CA TYR A 50 1.17 -25.40 -3.33
C TYR A 50 -0.31 -25.32 -2.95
N ASN A 51 -0.97 -24.21 -3.25
CA ASN A 51 -2.39 -24.06 -2.96
C ASN A 51 -3.05 -23.01 -3.88
N THR A 52 -4.31 -23.23 -4.21
CA THR A 52 -5.14 -22.22 -4.90
C THR A 52 -5.86 -21.33 -3.88
N TYR A 53 -6.40 -20.19 -4.30
CA TYR A 53 -7.17 -19.35 -3.38
C TYR A 53 -8.50 -20.02 -2.98
N GLU A 54 -9.05 -20.83 -3.87
CA GLU A 54 -10.25 -21.64 -3.68
C GLU A 54 -9.99 -22.74 -2.62
N ASP A 55 -8.82 -23.38 -2.67
CA ASP A 55 -8.44 -24.38 -1.67
C ASP A 55 -8.09 -23.77 -0.31
N TRP A 56 -7.55 -22.55 -0.28
CA TRP A 56 -7.45 -21.77 0.96
C TRP A 56 -8.83 -21.46 1.53
N GLN A 57 -9.81 -21.13 0.69
CA GLN A 57 -11.18 -20.85 1.14
C GLN A 57 -11.86 -22.07 1.76
N LYS A 58 -11.58 -23.29 1.27
CA LYS A 58 -12.06 -24.53 1.89
C LYS A 58 -11.58 -24.68 3.34
N GLN A 59 -10.38 -24.18 3.66
CA GLN A 59 -9.82 -24.20 5.03
C GLN A 59 -10.35 -23.05 5.89
N PHE A 60 -10.67 -21.92 5.26
CA PHE A 60 -11.18 -20.72 5.91
C PHE A 60 -12.55 -20.32 5.33
N PRO A 61 -13.60 -21.13 5.55
CA PRO A 61 -14.92 -20.91 4.93
C PRO A 61 -15.59 -19.61 5.38
N PHE A 62 -15.11 -19.01 6.48
CA PHE A 62 -15.55 -17.71 6.99
C PHE A 62 -14.89 -16.51 6.28
N TRP A 63 -13.98 -16.74 5.32
CA TRP A 63 -13.38 -15.69 4.52
C TRP A 63 -13.76 -15.76 3.04
N SER A 64 -13.86 -14.59 2.42
CA SER A 64 -13.95 -14.48 0.97
C SER A 64 -12.59 -14.73 0.31
N ILE A 65 -12.60 -15.15 -0.96
CA ILE A 65 -11.40 -15.25 -1.80
C ILE A 65 -10.62 -13.92 -1.81
N SER A 66 -11.33 -12.78 -1.84
CA SER A 66 -10.72 -11.45 -1.81
C SER A 66 -10.00 -11.17 -0.48
N THR A 67 -10.55 -11.62 0.64
CA THR A 67 -9.91 -11.51 1.96
C THR A 67 -8.62 -12.32 1.99
N ILE A 68 -8.69 -13.59 1.57
CA ILE A 68 -7.54 -14.49 1.49
C ILE A 68 -6.44 -13.89 0.61
N ARG A 69 -6.80 -13.45 -0.60
CA ARG A 69 -5.86 -12.81 -1.53
C ARG A 69 -5.21 -11.59 -0.90
N ARG A 70 -5.98 -10.71 -0.26
CA ARG A 70 -5.47 -9.51 0.40
C ARG A 70 -4.49 -9.85 1.52
N THR A 71 -4.81 -10.83 2.35
CA THR A 71 -3.95 -11.27 3.46
C THR A 71 -2.65 -11.88 2.93
N ILE A 72 -2.72 -12.74 1.91
CA ILE A 72 -1.53 -13.33 1.27
C ILE A 72 -0.65 -12.24 0.65
N THR A 73 -1.21 -11.31 -0.12
CA THR A 73 -0.43 -10.20 -0.69
C THR A 73 0.20 -9.32 0.38
N LYS A 74 -0.47 -9.11 1.53
CA LYS A 74 0.10 -8.37 2.65
C LYS A 74 1.28 -9.11 3.27
N LEU A 75 1.18 -10.43 3.44
CA LEU A 75 2.27 -11.27 3.93
C LEU A 75 3.46 -11.33 2.97
N GLU A 76 3.19 -11.37 1.66
CA GLU A 76 4.19 -11.35 0.59
C GLU A 76 4.94 -10.02 0.57
N ASN A 77 4.21 -8.89 0.62
CA ASN A 77 4.82 -7.55 0.64
C ASN A 77 5.61 -7.25 1.93
N ALA A 78 5.41 -8.03 2.98
CA ALA A 78 6.13 -7.93 4.25
C ALA A 78 7.20 -9.03 4.39
N ASP A 79 7.48 -9.77 3.30
CA ASP A 79 8.51 -10.81 3.20
C ASP A 79 8.40 -11.98 4.19
N TYR A 80 7.27 -12.13 4.89
CA TYR A 80 7.02 -13.27 5.78
C TYR A 80 6.76 -14.57 5.02
N ILE A 81 6.19 -14.45 3.82
CA ILE A 81 6.01 -15.57 2.89
C ILE A 81 6.67 -15.23 1.56
N ILE A 82 7.23 -16.25 0.94
CA ILE A 82 7.78 -16.14 -0.41
C ILE A 82 6.86 -16.94 -1.32
N VAL A 83 6.40 -16.28 -2.38
CA VAL A 83 5.49 -16.85 -3.38
C VAL A 83 6.28 -17.15 -4.65
N SER A 84 6.03 -18.29 -5.25
CA SER A 84 6.62 -18.65 -6.55
C SER A 84 5.60 -19.36 -7.43
N ASN A 85 5.83 -19.31 -8.73
CA ASN A 85 5.06 -20.06 -9.70
C ASN A 85 5.97 -21.10 -10.35
N PHE A 86 5.65 -22.38 -10.10
CA PHE A 86 6.39 -23.51 -10.62
C PHE A 86 5.60 -24.31 -11.67
N ASN A 87 4.45 -23.78 -12.11
CA ASN A 87 3.58 -24.47 -13.05
C ASN A 87 4.09 -24.26 -14.48
N LYS A 88 3.96 -25.32 -15.30
CA LYS A 88 4.36 -25.28 -16.71
C LYS A 88 3.32 -24.62 -17.61
N LEU A 89 2.07 -24.51 -17.14
CA LEU A 89 0.92 -24.02 -17.91
C LEU A 89 0.36 -22.74 -17.28
N ALA A 90 0.06 -21.74 -18.10
CA ALA A 90 -0.48 -20.45 -17.65
C ALA A 90 -1.91 -20.52 -17.08
N ILE A 91 -2.65 -21.60 -17.35
CA ILE A 91 -4.01 -21.83 -16.85
C ILE A 91 -3.98 -22.21 -15.36
N ASP A 92 -2.92 -22.86 -14.91
CA ASP A 92 -2.79 -23.33 -13.54
C ASP A 92 -2.44 -22.17 -12.61
N LYS A 93 -3.44 -21.71 -11.87
CA LYS A 93 -3.35 -20.60 -10.90
C LYS A 93 -2.76 -21.04 -9.56
N THR A 94 -2.29 -22.29 -9.44
CA THR A 94 -1.69 -22.80 -8.22
C THR A 94 -0.41 -22.03 -7.90
N LYS A 95 -0.40 -21.38 -6.74
CA LYS A 95 0.78 -20.69 -6.24
C LYS A 95 1.51 -21.58 -5.25
N TRP A 96 2.83 -21.46 -5.23
CA TRP A 96 3.68 -22.15 -4.28
C TRP A 96 4.11 -21.16 -3.21
N TYR A 97 3.98 -21.55 -1.97
CA TYR A 97 4.23 -20.74 -0.79
C TYR A 97 5.29 -21.41 0.08
N ARG A 98 6.23 -20.61 0.58
CA ARG A 98 7.10 -21.00 1.68
C ARG A 98 7.12 -19.89 2.73
N ILE A 99 7.40 -20.27 3.97
CA ILE A 99 7.58 -19.32 5.06
C ILE A 99 9.03 -18.86 5.08
N ASN A 100 9.23 -17.55 5.20
CA ASN A 100 10.53 -16.99 5.50
C ASN A 100 10.74 -16.99 7.03
N TYR A 101 11.39 -18.05 7.51
CA TYR A 101 11.60 -18.23 8.95
C TYR A 101 12.56 -17.22 9.56
N ASP A 102 13.42 -16.59 8.77
CA ASP A 102 14.39 -15.61 9.29
C ASP A 102 13.70 -14.30 9.70
N MET A 103 12.68 -13.88 8.94
CA MET A 103 11.81 -12.75 9.32
C MET A 103 11.02 -13.04 10.61
N LEU A 104 10.60 -14.29 10.82
CA LEU A 104 9.88 -14.70 12.04
C LEU A 104 10.79 -14.77 13.27
N LYS A 105 12.08 -15.10 13.12
CA LYS A 105 13.04 -15.10 14.23
C LYS A 105 13.27 -13.71 14.80
N GLY A 106 13.23 -12.68 13.95
CA GLY A 106 13.38 -11.28 14.37
C GLY A 106 12.30 -10.83 15.38
N LEU A 107 11.12 -11.46 15.36
CA LEU A 107 10.02 -11.16 16.29
C LEU A 107 10.23 -11.74 17.69
N ASN A 108 11.07 -12.76 17.84
CA ASN A 108 11.37 -13.39 19.13
C ASN A 108 12.50 -12.71 19.89
N SER A 109 13.12 -11.66 19.33
CA SER A 109 14.02 -10.82 20.13
C SER A 109 13.17 -10.12 21.19
N PRO A 110 13.38 -10.38 22.49
CA PRO A 110 12.76 -9.57 23.51
C PRO A 110 13.16 -8.13 23.23
N SER A 111 12.19 -7.31 22.86
CA SER A 111 12.33 -5.87 22.94
C SER A 111 12.73 -5.59 24.38
N VAL A 112 13.99 -5.19 24.56
CA VAL A 112 14.54 -4.81 25.86
C VAL A 112 13.80 -3.55 26.28
N GLN A 113 12.68 -3.72 26.98
CA GLN A 113 12.06 -2.70 27.80
C GLN A 113 12.35 -3.06 29.26
N ASN A 114 13.47 -2.58 29.77
CA ASN A 114 13.55 -2.05 31.13
C ASN A 114 14.94 -1.47 31.38
N GLU A 115 15.06 -0.14 31.27
CA GLU A 115 15.80 0.59 32.30
C GLU A 115 14.91 1.73 32.80
N GLN A 116 14.69 1.69 34.10
CA GLN A 116 13.94 2.66 34.88
C GLN A 116 14.56 4.05 34.76
N SER A 117 13.74 5.10 34.73
CA SER A 117 14.08 6.29 35.52
C SER A 117 12.85 7.17 35.82
N MET A 118 12.51 7.18 37.10
CA MET A 118 11.93 8.29 37.88
C MET A 118 10.45 8.66 37.67
N CYS A 119 9.63 7.97 38.45
CA CYS A 119 8.40 8.48 39.05
C CYS A 119 8.67 9.79 39.80
N SER A 120 8.04 10.90 39.38
CA SER A 120 7.81 12.03 40.27
C SER A 120 6.33 12.10 40.61
N LYS A 121 6.05 11.92 41.90
CA LYS A 121 4.74 11.94 42.53
C LYS A 121 4.02 13.27 42.23
N ARG A 122 2.77 13.23 41.73
CA ARG A 122 1.69 14.12 42.17
C ARG A 122 0.33 13.43 42.10
N THR A 123 -0.46 13.73 43.12
CA THR A 123 -1.67 13.09 43.64
C THR A 123 -2.97 13.49 42.93
N VAL A 124 -3.84 12.48 42.78
CA VAL A 124 -5.32 12.40 42.77
C VAL A 124 -6.17 13.46 42.05
N GLY A 125 -6.98 13.00 41.08
CA GLY A 125 -8.17 13.68 40.58
C GLY A 125 -8.90 12.86 39.51
N LEU A 126 -9.85 12.02 39.92
CA LEU A 126 -10.70 11.20 39.05
C LEU A 126 -11.90 12.02 38.56
N SER A 127 -12.06 12.24 37.24
CA SER A 127 -13.37 12.19 36.55
C SER A 127 -13.33 12.52 35.04
N LYS A 128 -13.83 11.57 34.23
CA LYS A 128 -14.65 11.69 33.00
C LYS A 128 -14.18 12.56 31.81
N MET A 129 -13.88 11.94 30.67
CA MET A 129 -14.75 11.81 29.46
C MET A 129 -13.95 11.41 28.19
N ASN A 130 -14.65 10.70 27.31
CA ASN A 130 -14.21 10.06 26.07
C ASN A 130 -13.61 11.01 25.02
N LYS A 131 -12.53 10.55 24.35
CA LYS A 131 -12.23 10.76 22.91
C LYS A 131 -11.22 9.68 22.45
N PRO A 132 -11.40 9.02 21.29
CA PRO A 132 -10.47 7.98 20.84
C PRO A 132 -9.17 8.63 20.34
N LEU A 133 -8.03 8.19 20.89
CA LEU A 133 -6.72 8.51 20.33
C LEU A 133 -6.49 7.69 19.03
N PRO A 134 -5.80 8.26 18.03
CA PRO A 134 -5.56 7.59 16.76
C PRO A 134 -4.48 6.52 16.93
N GLU A 135 -4.76 5.32 16.43
CA GLU A 135 -3.79 4.24 16.27
C GLU A 135 -2.67 4.70 15.32
N SER A 136 -1.52 5.08 15.87
CA SER A 136 -0.25 5.12 15.14
C SER A 136 0.54 3.88 15.56
N SER A 137 0.33 2.79 14.84
CA SER A 137 1.09 1.56 15.01
C SER A 137 2.53 1.77 14.55
N THR A 138 3.41 1.69 15.55
CA THR A 138 4.85 1.94 15.51
C THR A 138 5.61 0.83 14.77
N GLU A 139 5.60 0.86 13.43
CA GLU A 139 6.67 0.29 12.56
C GLU A 139 6.93 1.19 11.32
N SER A 140 6.36 2.39 11.32
CA SER A 140 6.35 3.32 10.17
C SER A 140 7.45 4.40 10.22
N SER A 141 8.44 4.29 11.09
CA SER A 141 9.27 5.41 11.57
C SER A 141 10.39 5.89 10.64
N LEU A 142 10.46 5.44 9.38
CA LEU A 142 11.50 5.88 8.43
C LEU A 142 10.99 6.63 7.19
N ILE A 143 9.70 6.51 6.85
CA ILE A 143 9.16 7.20 5.67
C ILE A 143 8.64 8.57 6.11
N PRO A 144 9.15 9.69 5.57
CA PRO A 144 8.81 11.04 5.99
C PRO A 144 7.45 11.51 5.42
N TYR A 145 6.36 10.79 5.74
CA TYR A 145 5.02 11.10 5.23
C TYR A 145 4.56 12.51 5.58
N VAL A 146 4.79 12.93 6.84
CA VAL A 146 4.38 14.24 7.34
C VAL A 146 5.09 15.34 6.56
N GLU A 147 6.40 15.21 6.34
CA GLU A 147 7.21 16.21 5.64
C GLU A 147 6.80 16.32 4.16
N ILE A 148 6.66 15.20 3.46
CA ILE A 148 6.25 15.19 2.03
C ILE A 148 4.87 15.84 1.85
N VAL A 149 3.91 15.48 2.70
CA VAL A 149 2.52 15.98 2.56
C VAL A 149 2.39 17.42 3.02
N SER A 150 3.09 17.79 4.11
CA SER A 150 3.16 19.19 4.55
C SER A 150 3.76 20.09 3.48
N TYR A 151 4.82 19.63 2.80
CA TYR A 151 5.43 20.36 1.69
C TYR A 151 4.47 20.55 0.51
N LEU A 152 3.78 19.48 0.08
CA LEU A 152 2.76 19.56 -0.97
C LEU A 152 1.66 20.56 -0.63
N ASN A 153 1.14 20.50 0.60
CA ASN A 153 0.07 21.38 1.06
C ASN A 153 0.50 22.85 1.02
N HIS A 154 1.72 23.15 1.49
CA HIS A 154 2.27 24.49 1.45
C HIS A 154 2.51 24.98 0.01
N ALA A 155 3.10 24.16 -0.86
CA ALA A 155 3.41 24.54 -2.23
C ALA A 155 2.15 24.74 -3.10
N ALA A 156 1.18 23.83 -3.00
CA ALA A 156 -0.03 23.82 -3.83
C ALA A 156 -1.22 24.60 -3.23
N ASP A 157 -1.07 25.15 -2.01
CA ASP A 157 -2.18 25.76 -1.24
C ASP A 157 -3.37 24.79 -1.05
N LYS A 158 -3.06 23.58 -0.56
CA LYS A 158 -4.01 22.48 -0.33
C LYS A 158 -3.92 21.96 1.11
N ASN A 159 -4.86 21.09 1.50
CA ASN A 159 -4.97 20.55 2.86
C ASN A 159 -5.16 19.02 2.89
N TYR A 160 -4.27 18.28 2.22
CA TYR A 160 -4.28 16.82 2.24
C TYR A 160 -3.78 16.27 3.59
N LYS A 161 -4.37 15.16 4.02
CA LYS A 161 -3.96 14.46 5.26
C LYS A 161 -2.88 13.42 4.97
N ASP A 162 -1.79 13.47 5.71
CA ASP A 162 -0.71 12.47 5.67
C ASP A 162 -1.15 11.10 6.19
N SER A 163 -2.23 11.05 6.99
CA SER A 163 -2.78 9.83 7.58
C SER A 163 -3.64 8.99 6.63
N THR A 164 -4.01 9.53 5.46
CA THR A 164 -4.91 8.85 4.53
C THR A 164 -4.24 7.64 3.89
N LYS A 165 -4.97 6.51 3.83
CA LYS A 165 -4.48 5.26 3.23
C LYS A 165 -4.02 5.45 1.77
N SER A 166 -4.74 6.25 0.96
CA SER A 166 -4.35 6.50 -0.43
C SER A 166 -3.03 7.27 -0.54
N THR A 167 -2.91 8.38 0.19
CA THR A 167 -1.68 9.20 0.24
C THR A 167 -0.47 8.37 0.68
N ARG A 168 -0.60 7.63 1.79
CA ARG A 168 0.48 6.78 2.30
C ARG A 168 0.86 5.68 1.32
N LYS A 169 -0.12 5.08 0.63
CA LYS A 169 0.12 4.04 -0.38
C LYS A 169 1.02 4.54 -1.51
N HIS A 170 0.72 5.72 -2.07
CA HIS A 170 1.51 6.26 -3.17
C HIS A 170 2.92 6.67 -2.73
N ILE A 171 3.04 7.33 -1.58
CA ILE A 171 4.34 7.70 -1.01
C ILE A 171 5.19 6.46 -0.72
N ARG A 172 4.62 5.45 -0.05
CA ARG A 172 5.33 4.20 0.26
C ARG A 172 5.79 3.47 -1.01
N ALA A 173 4.97 3.43 -2.05
CA ALA A 173 5.34 2.80 -3.31
C ALA A 173 6.61 3.44 -3.89
N ARG A 174 6.65 4.78 -4.00
CA ARG A 174 7.83 5.50 -4.52
C ARG A 174 9.03 5.41 -3.59
N TRP A 175 8.82 5.44 -2.28
CA TRP A 175 9.91 5.24 -1.33
C TRP A 175 10.57 3.87 -1.49
N ASN A 176 9.76 2.83 -1.68
CA ASN A 176 10.25 1.46 -1.90
C ASN A 176 10.92 1.28 -3.27
N ASP A 177 10.56 2.10 -4.26
CA ASP A 177 11.26 2.18 -5.56
C ASP A 177 12.66 2.84 -5.43
N GLY A 178 13.01 3.38 -4.26
CA GLY A 178 14.32 3.96 -3.97
C GLY A 178 14.37 5.50 -4.06
N PHE A 179 13.23 6.17 -4.23
CA PHE A 179 13.18 7.63 -4.29
C PHE A 179 13.33 8.29 -2.91
N THR A 180 14.04 9.41 -2.89
CA THR A 180 14.36 10.18 -1.67
C THR A 180 13.36 11.30 -1.42
N LEU A 181 13.35 11.84 -0.20
CA LEU A 181 12.52 13.01 0.16
C LEU A 181 12.71 14.18 -0.82
N GLU A 182 13.94 14.42 -1.27
CA GLU A 182 14.25 15.51 -2.21
C GLU A 182 13.64 15.27 -3.59
N ASP A 183 13.54 14.02 -4.04
CA ASP A 183 12.86 13.67 -5.29
C ASP A 183 11.36 14.00 -5.22
N PHE A 184 10.71 13.74 -4.08
CA PHE A 184 9.32 14.12 -3.87
C PHE A 184 9.14 15.64 -3.93
N LYS A 185 10.00 16.40 -3.23
CA LYS A 185 9.95 17.87 -3.25
C LYS A 185 10.15 18.39 -4.68
N LYS A 186 11.10 17.86 -5.43
CA LYS A 186 11.36 18.26 -6.82
C LYS A 186 10.17 18.03 -7.75
N VAL A 187 9.49 16.89 -7.63
CA VAL A 187 8.27 16.61 -8.40
C VAL A 187 7.14 17.59 -8.03
N ILE A 188 6.99 17.88 -6.73
CA ILE A 188 6.01 18.85 -6.24
C ILE A 188 6.31 20.23 -6.85
N ASP A 189 7.54 20.71 -6.74
CA ASP A 189 7.92 22.04 -7.24
C ASP A 189 7.69 22.18 -8.74
N THR A 190 8.10 21.15 -9.50
CA THR A 190 7.97 21.12 -10.96
C THR A 190 6.51 21.18 -11.38
N LYS A 191 5.64 20.37 -10.75
CA LYS A 191 4.22 20.33 -11.10
C LYS A 191 3.42 21.49 -10.53
N VAL A 192 3.77 22.01 -9.36
CA VAL A 192 3.18 23.24 -8.83
C VAL A 192 3.48 24.42 -9.76
N ALA A 193 4.72 24.55 -10.23
CA ALA A 193 5.08 25.61 -11.18
C ALA A 193 4.31 25.49 -12.51
N GLU A 194 4.08 24.27 -13.00
CA GLU A 194 3.38 24.01 -14.25
C GLU A 194 1.85 24.16 -14.13
N TRP A 195 1.26 23.67 -13.05
CA TRP A 195 -0.19 23.44 -12.96
C TRP A 195 -0.94 24.39 -12.03
N LYS A 196 -0.31 25.00 -11.01
CA LYS A 196 -1.02 25.80 -9.99
C LYS A 196 -1.77 26.99 -10.58
N ASN A 197 -1.19 27.63 -11.60
CA ASN A 197 -1.80 28.81 -12.26
C ASN A 197 -2.68 28.44 -13.47
N ASN A 198 -2.86 27.16 -13.75
CA ASN A 198 -3.70 26.68 -14.83
C ASN A 198 -4.99 26.08 -14.24
N LEU A 199 -6.12 26.73 -14.51
CA LEU A 199 -7.45 26.38 -13.96
C LEU A 199 -7.84 24.92 -14.20
N ASP A 200 -7.43 24.34 -15.34
CA ASP A 200 -7.74 22.94 -15.65
C ASP A 200 -6.79 21.96 -14.97
N MET A 201 -5.56 22.38 -14.72
CA MET A 201 -4.51 21.49 -14.24
C MET A 201 -4.31 21.52 -12.72
N ASP A 202 -4.69 22.59 -12.03
CA ASP A 202 -4.59 22.73 -10.57
C ASP A 202 -5.28 21.57 -9.81
N LYS A 203 -6.41 21.07 -10.33
CA LYS A 203 -7.15 19.92 -9.75
C LYS A 203 -6.35 18.62 -9.70
N PHE A 204 -5.24 18.53 -10.44
CA PHE A 204 -4.35 17.38 -10.48
C PHE A 204 -3.17 17.49 -9.50
N LEU A 205 -3.01 18.61 -8.79
CA LEU A 205 -2.02 18.76 -7.71
C LEU A 205 -2.44 18.01 -6.44
N ARG A 206 -2.50 16.68 -6.53
CA ARG A 206 -2.89 15.77 -5.46
C ARG A 206 -1.94 14.59 -5.35
N PRO A 207 -1.82 13.94 -4.18
CA PRO A 207 -0.89 12.83 -3.96
C PRO A 207 -1.03 11.68 -4.98
N ASP A 208 -2.26 11.30 -5.33
CA ASP A 208 -2.48 10.18 -6.26
C ASP A 208 -1.94 10.46 -7.67
N THR A 209 -1.99 11.71 -8.12
CA THR A 209 -1.51 12.09 -9.46
C THR A 209 -0.01 12.32 -9.46
N LEU A 210 0.50 13.05 -8.46
CA LEU A 210 1.92 13.41 -8.37
C LEU A 210 2.80 12.19 -8.08
N PHE A 211 2.33 11.29 -7.22
CA PHE A 211 3.07 10.09 -6.78
C PHE A 211 2.55 8.80 -7.44
N GLY A 212 1.81 8.96 -8.53
CA GLY A 212 1.34 7.88 -9.40
C GLY A 212 2.44 7.31 -10.30
N THR A 213 2.06 6.50 -11.28
CA THR A 213 3.00 5.77 -12.17
C THR A 213 3.94 6.66 -12.99
N LYS A 214 3.61 7.94 -13.15
CA LYS A 214 4.41 8.92 -13.90
C LYS A 214 5.45 9.68 -13.05
N PHE A 215 5.66 9.28 -11.79
CA PHE A 215 6.54 9.98 -10.85
C PHE A 215 7.96 10.21 -11.41
N GLU A 216 8.62 9.16 -11.91
CA GLU A 216 9.97 9.26 -12.47
C GLU A 216 10.02 10.16 -13.72
N SER A 217 8.96 10.14 -14.54
CA SER A 217 8.84 11.04 -15.68
C SER A 217 8.75 12.50 -15.25
N TYR A 218 8.04 12.81 -14.15
CA TYR A 218 7.97 14.15 -13.61
C TYR A 218 9.29 14.58 -12.96
N LEU A 219 10.00 13.65 -12.30
CA LEU A 219 11.29 13.91 -11.66
C LEU A 219 12.37 14.32 -12.68
N ASN A 220 12.30 13.72 -13.87
CA ASN A 220 13.23 13.95 -14.98
C ASN A 220 12.76 15.01 -15.98
N GLN A 221 11.62 15.67 -15.73
CA GLN A 221 11.13 16.73 -16.60
C GLN A 221 12.00 17.98 -16.40
N ASN A 222 12.75 18.39 -17.43
CA ASN A 222 13.53 19.62 -17.38
C ASN A 222 12.59 20.84 -17.39
N MET A 223 12.85 21.82 -16.52
CA MET A 223 12.17 23.14 -16.54
C MET A 223 12.43 23.97 -17.83
N SER A 224 13.13 23.41 -18.82
CA SER A 224 13.48 24.08 -20.07
C SER A 224 12.59 23.64 -21.23
N SER A 225 11.41 24.25 -21.36
CA SER A 225 10.84 24.75 -22.62
C SER A 225 9.48 25.41 -22.37
N LYS A 226 9.52 26.71 -22.03
CA LYS A 226 8.50 27.65 -22.49
C LYS A 226 8.69 27.77 -24.00
N GLU A 227 7.98 26.94 -24.77
CA GLU A 227 7.58 27.32 -26.13
C GLU A 227 6.09 27.09 -26.24
N THR A 228 5.40 28.21 -26.39
CA THR A 228 3.99 28.35 -26.66
C THR A 228 3.65 27.58 -27.94
N GLN A 229 3.17 26.34 -27.83
CA GLN A 229 2.42 25.73 -28.91
C GLN A 229 0.95 26.12 -28.74
N THR A 230 0.60 27.26 -29.35
CA THR A 230 -0.74 27.49 -29.89
C THR A 230 -1.16 26.25 -30.69
N PRO A 231 -2.35 25.66 -30.46
CA PRO A 231 -2.90 24.71 -31.41
C PRO A 231 -3.24 25.48 -32.69
N SER A 232 -2.47 25.26 -33.75
CA SER A 232 -2.86 25.62 -35.11
C SER A 232 -4.06 24.74 -35.49
N GLY A 233 -5.26 25.19 -35.12
CA GLY A 233 -6.49 24.72 -35.76
C GLY A 233 -6.48 25.16 -37.24
N PRO A 234 -7.03 24.34 -38.16
CA PRO A 234 -7.17 24.77 -39.55
C PRO A 234 -8.00 26.06 -39.61
N ALA A 235 -7.63 26.94 -40.55
CA ALA A 235 -8.20 28.26 -40.74
C ALA A 235 -9.74 28.25 -40.68
N PRO A 236 -10.38 29.29 -40.08
CA PRO A 236 -11.82 29.39 -40.09
C PRO A 236 -12.31 29.53 -41.54
N PHE A 237 -13.25 28.66 -41.92
CA PHE A 237 -14.02 28.80 -43.15
C PHE A 237 -14.69 30.18 -43.15
N SER A 238 -14.23 31.05 -44.04
CA SER A 238 -14.93 32.27 -44.41
C SER A 238 -16.17 31.87 -45.21
N TYR A 239 -17.36 31.95 -44.61
CA TYR A 239 -18.61 31.91 -45.35
C TYR A 239 -18.76 33.26 -46.07
N ASP A 240 -18.55 33.27 -47.38
CA ASP A 240 -18.89 34.40 -48.23
C ASP A 240 -20.41 34.37 -48.48
N ILE A 241 -21.13 35.36 -47.95
CA ILE A 241 -22.60 35.46 -47.99
C ILE A 241 -23.07 36.24 -49.24
N ASN A 242 -22.23 36.46 -50.25
CA ASN A 242 -22.58 37.25 -51.45
C ASN A 242 -22.33 36.53 -52.78
N ALA A 243 -22.73 35.27 -52.92
CA ALA A 243 -22.86 34.63 -54.24
C ALA A 243 -24.33 34.24 -54.46
N GLY A 244 -25.10 35.21 -54.94
CA GLY A 244 -26.42 34.97 -55.52
C GLY A 244 -26.31 34.31 -56.90
N GLU A 245 -27.32 33.48 -57.18
CA GLU A 245 -27.98 33.25 -58.47
C GLU A 245 -27.11 33.12 -59.74
N ASP A 246 -27.11 31.92 -60.33
CA ASP A 246 -27.61 31.70 -61.69
C ASP A 246 -27.35 30.25 -62.12
N TRP A 247 -28.41 29.47 -62.30
CA TRP A 247 -28.41 28.30 -63.19
C TRP A 247 -29.77 28.21 -63.87
N GLU A 248 -29.79 28.58 -65.16
CA GLU A 248 -30.81 28.25 -66.16
C GLU A 248 -31.05 26.75 -66.29
#